data_AF-A0A927JJE3-F1
#
_entry.id   AF-A0A927JJE3-F1
#
_cell.length_a   1.000
_cell.length_b   1.000
_cell.length_c   1.000
_cell.angle_alpha   90.00
_cell.angle_beta   90.00
_cell.angle_gamma   90.00
#
_symmetry.space_group_name_H-M   'P 1'
#
loop_
_entity.id
_entity.type
_entity.pdbx_description
1 polymer ?
#
loop_
_entity_poly.entity_id
_entity_poly.type
_entity_poly.pdbx_seq_one_letter_code
_entity_poly.pdbx_strand_id
1 'polypeptide(L)'
;MAIIAVLAASLALIGLIVSGGQAETRANPIYWLILLPVAWWGGGLSGFGARQVRLMVPAMVAAPILAALCLVIAAGRAEAVTPWVIATIVAAVAAIVSRLFYDRSLQKREGPDRWV
;
A
#
# COMPACT_ATOMS: atom_id res chain seq x y z
N MET A 1 -9.09 -3.57 3.07
CA MET A 1 -9.03 -2.36 2.22
C MET A 1 -7.67 -1.65 2.32
N ALA A 2 -7.12 -1.40 3.51
CA ALA A 2 -5.77 -0.80 3.64
C ALA A 2 -4.66 -1.61 2.94
N ILE A 3 -4.71 -2.95 3.03
CA ILE A 3 -3.78 -3.83 2.30
C ILE A 3 -3.85 -3.58 0.78
N ILE A 4 -5.05 -3.37 0.23
CA ILE A 4 -5.24 -3.11 -1.20
C ILE A 4 -4.63 -1.75 -1.58
N ALA A 5 -4.78 -0.72 -0.73
CA ALA A 5 -4.17 0.58 -0.97
C ALA A 5 -2.64 0.48 -1.02
N VAL A 6 -2.05 -0.21 -0.04
CA VAL A 6 -0.60 -0.41 0.06
C VAL A 6 -0.08 -1.26 -1.09
N LEU A 7 -0.80 -2.33 -1.48
CA LEU A 7 -0.45 -3.15 -2.64
C LEU A 7 -0.49 -2.35 -3.95
N ALA A 8 -1.52 -1.55 -4.18
CA ALA A 8 -1.62 -0.71 -5.38
C ALA A 8 -0.45 0.29 -5.47
N ALA A 9 -0.11 0.95 -4.35
CA ALA A 9 1.01 1.87 -4.28
C ALA A 9 2.37 1.16 -4.49
N SER A 10 2.52 -0.05 -3.94
CA SER A 10 3.73 -0.86 -4.08
C SER A 10 3.92 -1.34 -5.51
N LEU A 11 2.84 -1.77 -6.18
CA LEU A 11 2.87 -2.19 -7.58
C LEU A 11 3.15 -1.02 -8.52
N ALA A 12 2.61 0.17 -8.23
CA ALA A 12 3.01 1.39 -8.93
C ALA A 12 4.52 1.61 -8.78
N LEU A 13 5.03 1.67 -7.55
CA LEU A 13 6.45 1.88 -7.31
C LEU A 13 7.34 0.86 -8.05
N ILE A 14 6.95 -0.42 -8.02
CA ILE A 14 7.65 -1.49 -8.76
C ILE A 14 7.65 -1.22 -10.26
N GLY A 15 6.50 -0.88 -10.86
CA GLY A 15 6.43 -0.59 -12.29
C GLY A 15 7.27 0.62 -12.72
N LEU A 16 7.61 1.52 -11.77
CA LEU A 16 8.33 2.76 -12.05
C LEU A 16 9.85 2.53 -12.03
N ILE A 17 10.28 1.58 -11.20
CA ILE A 17 11.68 1.26 -10.93
C ILE A 17 12.14 0.06 -11.77
N VAL A 18 11.25 -0.91 -12.00
CA VAL A 18 11.55 -2.16 -12.68
C VAL A 18 10.83 -2.20 -14.01
N SER A 19 11.56 -1.90 -15.09
CA SER A 19 11.11 -2.10 -16.46
C SER A 19 11.16 -3.57 -16.86
N GLY A 20 10.13 -4.07 -17.55
CA GLY A 20 10.12 -5.44 -18.09
C GLY A 20 8.75 -6.10 -18.02
N GLY A 21 8.64 -7.30 -18.57
CA GLY A 21 7.43 -8.12 -18.44
C GLY A 21 7.26 -8.68 -17.02
N GLN A 22 6.07 -9.16 -16.65
CA GLN A 22 5.80 -9.65 -15.29
C GLN A 22 6.78 -10.74 -14.80
N ALA A 23 7.27 -11.60 -15.71
CA ALA A 23 8.23 -12.65 -15.37
C ALA A 23 9.60 -12.06 -14.97
N GLU A 24 10.07 -11.04 -15.70
CA GLU A 24 11.34 -10.35 -15.43
C GLU A 24 11.24 -9.51 -14.16
N THR A 25 10.09 -8.85 -13.94
CA THR A 25 9.85 -8.08 -12.72
C THR A 25 9.94 -8.96 -11.47
N ARG A 26 9.41 -10.19 -11.51
CA ARG A 26 9.47 -11.14 -10.37
C ARG A 26 10.87 -11.71 -10.14
N ALA A 27 11.71 -11.73 -11.16
CA ALA A 27 13.11 -12.14 -11.05
C ALA A 27 13.99 -11.05 -10.40
N ASN A 28 13.54 -9.79 -10.42
CA ASN A 28 14.27 -8.68 -9.83
C ASN A 28 14.14 -8.70 -8.29
N PRO A 29 15.25 -8.69 -7.52
CA PRO A 29 15.20 -8.71 -6.05
C PRO A 29 14.48 -7.50 -5.44
N ILE A 30 14.46 -6.35 -6.13
CA ILE A 30 13.76 -5.13 -5.69
C ILE A 30 12.26 -5.39 -5.56
N TYR A 31 11.68 -6.23 -6.42
CA TYR A 31 10.28 -6.63 -6.34
C TYR A 31 9.93 -7.26 -4.99
N TRP A 32 10.78 -8.18 -4.54
CA TRP A 32 10.59 -8.89 -3.26
C TRP A 32 10.90 -8.00 -2.06
N LEU A 33 11.90 -7.12 -2.16
CA LEU A 33 12.21 -6.16 -1.10
C LEU A 33 11.02 -5.21 -0.83
N ILE A 34 10.25 -4.85 -1.85
CA ILE A 34 9.05 -4.02 -1.70
C ILE A 34 7.85 -4.85 -1.20
N LEU A 35 7.63 -6.06 -1.70
CA LEU A 35 6.44 -6.85 -1.35
C LEU A 35 6.54 -7.64 -0.03
N LEU A 36 7.74 -8.06 0.40
CA LEU A 36 7.91 -8.82 1.65
C LEU A 36 7.41 -8.05 2.88
N PRO A 37 7.73 -6.74 3.06
CA PRO A 37 7.15 -5.94 4.14
C PRO A 37 5.62 -5.86 4.07
N VAL A 38 5.05 -5.76 2.87
CA VAL A 38 3.59 -5.69 2.68
C VAL A 38 2.94 -7.02 3.05
N ALA A 39 3.53 -8.15 2.65
CA ALA A 39 3.05 -9.48 2.99
C ALA A 39 3.15 -9.75 4.50
N TRP A 40 4.29 -9.39 5.13
CA TRP A 40 4.47 -9.48 6.58
C TRP A 40 3.43 -8.65 7.34
N TRP A 41 3.21 -7.40 6.91
CA TRP A 41 2.26 -6.51 7.54
C TRP A 41 0.81 -7.00 7.36
N GLY A 42 0.44 -7.44 6.15
CA GLY A 42 -0.86 -8.03 5.86
C GLY A 42 -1.13 -9.32 6.66
N GLY A 43 -0.13 -10.20 6.78
CA GLY A 43 -0.21 -11.38 7.63
C GLY A 43 -0.41 -11.02 9.10
N GLY A 44 0.36 -10.07 9.64
CA GLY A 44 0.22 -9.63 11.03
C GLY A 44 -1.12 -8.95 11.34
N LEU A 45 -1.80 -8.36 10.35
CA LEU A 45 -3.17 -7.86 10.53
C LEU A 45 -4.20 -8.98 10.70
N SER A 46 -4.03 -10.12 10.03
CA SER A 46 -4.91 -11.28 10.23
C SER A 46 -4.77 -11.89 11.63
N GLY A 47 -3.58 -11.77 12.23
CA GLY A 47 -3.29 -12.18 13.60
C GLY A 47 -3.56 -11.10 14.67
N PHE A 48 -4.17 -9.96 14.32
CA PHE A 48 -4.39 -8.82 15.22
C PHE A 48 -3.13 -8.33 15.95
N GLY A 49 -1.97 -8.40 15.29
CA GLY A 49 -0.70 -7.96 15.87
C GLY A 49 -0.73 -6.46 16.22
N ALA A 50 -0.44 -6.14 17.49
CA ALA A 50 -0.48 -4.77 18.02
C ALA A 50 0.36 -3.77 17.19
N ARG A 51 1.54 -4.20 16.75
CA ARG A 51 2.47 -3.38 15.95
C ARG A 51 1.90 -3.10 14.56
N GLN A 52 1.26 -4.07 13.94
CA GLN A 52 0.72 -3.96 12.59
C GLN A 52 -0.55 -3.11 12.56
N VAL A 53 -1.38 -3.18 13.60
CA VAL A 53 -2.54 -2.28 13.78
C VAL A 53 -2.07 -0.83 13.97
N ARG A 54 -1.04 -0.59 14.79
CA ARG A 54 -0.47 0.77 14.97
C ARG A 54 0.09 1.36 13.67
N LEU A 55 0.68 0.52 12.82
CA LEU A 55 1.19 0.93 11.50
C LEU A 55 0.10 1.15 10.45
N MET A 56 -1.17 0.89 10.78
CA MET A 56 -2.24 0.94 9.79
C MET A 56 -2.61 2.36 9.36
N VAL A 57 -2.68 3.30 10.31
CA VAL A 57 -2.93 4.72 9.99
C VAL A 57 -1.82 5.33 9.12
N PRO A 58 -0.52 5.21 9.47
CA PRO A 58 0.53 5.76 8.61
C PRO A 58 0.56 5.05 7.24
N ALA A 59 0.31 3.74 7.17
CA ALA A 59 0.23 3.03 5.89
C ALA A 59 -0.92 3.54 4.99
N MET A 60 -2.09 3.82 5.56
CA MET A 60 -3.22 4.40 4.82
C MET A 60 -2.92 5.79 4.26
N VAL A 61 -2.10 6.59 4.94
CA VAL A 61 -1.72 7.94 4.49
C VAL A 61 -0.56 7.87 3.48
N ALA A 62 0.44 7.02 3.73
CA ALA A 62 1.62 6.89 2.88
C ALA A 62 1.29 6.28 1.51
N ALA A 63 0.37 5.32 1.43
CA ALA A 63 0.00 4.64 0.18
C ALA A 63 -0.49 5.59 -0.93
N PRO A 64 -1.51 6.46 -0.72
CA PRO A 64 -1.95 7.40 -1.76
C PRO A 64 -0.89 8.45 -2.09
N ILE A 65 -0.10 8.91 -1.11
CA ILE A 65 1.01 9.84 -1.36
C ILE A 65 2.06 9.21 -2.28
N LEU A 66 2.45 7.96 -2.00
CA LEU A 66 3.41 7.23 -2.82
C LEU A 66 2.88 6.99 -4.23
N ALA A 67 1.61 6.60 -4.37
CA ALA A 67 0.99 6.41 -5.68
C ALA A 67 0.92 7.72 -6.48
N ALA A 68 0.56 8.83 -5.83
CA ALA A 68 0.56 10.15 -6.45
C ALA A 68 1.96 10.60 -6.90
N LEU A 69 3.00 10.32 -6.09
CA LEU A 69 4.38 10.59 -6.48
C LEU A 69 4.80 9.77 -7.72
N CYS A 70 4.43 8.49 -7.78
CA CYS A 70 4.71 7.66 -8.95
C CYS A 70 4.03 8.22 -10.21
N LEU A 71 2.78 8.69 -10.07
CA LEU A 71 2.04 9.35 -11.14
C LEU A 71 2.74 10.64 -11.63
N VAL A 72 3.21 11.49 -10.72
CA VAL A 72 3.94 12.72 -11.08
C VAL A 72 5.24 12.40 -11.82
N ILE A 73 5.99 11.41 -11.37
CA ILE A 73 7.24 10.99 -12.01
C ILE A 73 6.96 10.41 -13.41
N ALA A 74 5.95 9.54 -13.54
CA ALA A 74 5.57 8.95 -14.82
C ALA A 74 5.11 10.02 -15.84
N ALA A 75 4.33 11.01 -15.38
CA ALA A 75 3.93 12.15 -16.21
C ALA A 75 5.15 12.97 -16.68
N GLY A 76 6.15 13.16 -15.80
CA GLY A 76 7.40 13.82 -16.15
C GLY A 76 8.29 13.04 -17.12
N ARG A 77 8.18 11.70 -17.15
CA ARG A 77 8.89 10.82 -18.10
C ARG A 77 8.18 10.64 -19.45
N ALA A 78 7.03 11.30 -19.65
CA ALA A 78 6.17 11.13 -20.82
C ALA A 78 5.74 9.65 -21.06
N GLU A 79 5.66 8.87 -19.99
CA GLU A 79 5.16 7.49 -20.04
C GLU A 79 3.63 7.46 -20.13
N ALA A 80 3.06 6.32 -20.54
CA ALA A 80 1.61 6.14 -20.52
C ALA A 80 1.07 6.33 -19.09
N VAL A 81 0.30 7.40 -18.88
CA VAL A 81 -0.10 7.87 -17.55
C VAL A 81 -1.26 7.02 -16.95
N THR A 82 -2.04 6.35 -17.80
CA THR A 82 -3.24 5.57 -17.44
C THR A 82 -3.06 4.57 -16.29
N PRO A 83 -2.05 3.66 -16.29
CA PRO A 83 -1.87 2.71 -15.18
C PRO A 83 -1.57 3.40 -13.84
N TRP A 84 -0.85 4.52 -13.88
CA TRP A 84 -0.49 5.32 -12.71
C TRP A 84 -1.70 6.03 -12.10
N VAL A 85 -2.59 6.54 -12.95
CA VAL A 85 -3.85 7.16 -12.53
C VAL A 85 -4.74 6.13 -11.85
N ILE A 86 -4.89 4.94 -12.44
CA ILE A 86 -5.68 3.86 -11.86
C ILE A 86 -5.12 3.46 -10.49
N ALA A 87 -3.80 3.26 -10.38
CA ALA A 87 -3.16 2.91 -9.11
C ALA A 87 -3.38 4.00 -8.04
N THR A 88 -3.31 5.27 -8.41
CA THR A 88 -3.55 6.40 -7.51
C THR A 88 -5.00 6.45 -7.03
N ILE A 89 -5.97 6.31 -7.95
CA ILE A 89 -7.40 6.28 -7.60
C ILE A 89 -7.70 5.11 -6.68
N VAL A 90 -7.23 3.91 -7.01
CA VAL A 90 -7.43 2.71 -6.19
C VAL A 90 -6.82 2.90 -4.80
N ALA A 91 -5.59 3.40 -4.71
CA ALA A 91 -4.93 3.65 -3.44
C ALA A 91 -5.71 4.68 -2.58
N ALA A 92 -6.16 5.78 -3.19
CA ALA A 92 -6.92 6.82 -2.50
C ALA A 92 -8.29 6.32 -2.01
N VAL A 93 -9.07 5.68 -2.88
CA VAL A 93 -10.39 5.14 -2.52
C VAL A 93 -10.25 4.07 -1.44
N ALA A 94 -9.32 3.14 -1.60
CA ALA A 94 -9.08 2.08 -0.62
C ALA A 94 -8.62 2.64 0.72
N ALA A 95 -7.79 3.69 0.75
CA ALA A 95 -7.38 4.36 1.98
C ALA A 95 -8.56 5.07 2.68
N ILE A 96 -9.40 5.80 1.93
CA ILE A 96 -10.59 6.48 2.48
C ILE A 96 -11.56 5.47 3.07
N VAL A 97 -11.90 4.43 2.30
CA VAL A 97 -12.79 3.36 2.74
C VAL A 97 -12.20 2.68 3.98
N SER A 98 -10.92 2.34 3.95
CA SER A 98 -10.30 1.66 5.08
C SER A 98 -10.25 2.52 6.34
N ARG A 99 -10.12 3.85 6.22
CA ARG A 99 -10.18 4.78 7.34
C ARG A 99 -11.59 4.87 7.93
N LEU A 100 -12.62 4.96 7.09
CA LEU A 100 -14.02 4.94 7.53
C LEU A 100 -14.37 3.67 8.32
N PHE A 101 -13.89 2.52 7.85
CA PHE A 101 -14.08 1.25 8.56
C PHE A 101 -13.21 1.15 9.82
N TYR A 102 -11.97 1.63 9.80
CA TYR A 102 -11.09 1.62 10.97
C TYR A 102 -11.60 2.51 12.10
N ASP A 103 -12.15 3.69 11.78
CA ASP A 103 -12.71 4.60 12.77
C ASP A 103 -13.91 3.99 13.52
N ARG A 104 -14.58 3.01 12.89
CA ARG A 104 -15.70 2.26 13.46
C ARG A 104 -15.31 0.86 13.97
N SER A 105 -14.05 0.43 13.80
CA SER A 105 -13.66 -0.94 14.09
C SER A 105 -13.34 -1.16 15.57
N LEU A 106 -13.54 -2.41 16.01
CA LEU A 106 -13.09 -2.88 17.32
C LEU A 106 -11.57 -2.75 17.48
N GLN A 107 -10.79 -2.82 16.40
CA GLN A 107 -9.33 -2.63 16.45
C GLN A 107 -8.92 -1.23 16.95
N LYS A 108 -9.72 -0.19 16.69
CA LYS A 108 -9.48 1.15 17.24
C LYS A 108 -10.03 1.31 18.66
N ARG A 109 -11.17 0.67 18.97
CA ARG A 109 -11.85 0.77 20.28
C ARG A 109 -11.20 -0.09 21.38
N GLU A 110 -10.74 -1.27 21.00
CA GLU A 110 -10.15 -2.32 21.84
C GLU A 110 -8.66 -2.50 21.53
N GLY A 111 -8.06 -1.50 20.87
CA GLY A 111 -6.65 -1.52 20.50
C GLY A 111 -5.74 -1.91 21.67
N PRO A 112 -4.55 -2.46 21.37
CA PRO A 112 -3.69 -3.20 22.30
C PRO A 112 -3.28 -2.47 23.59
N ASP A 113 -3.57 -1.18 23.71
CA ASP A 113 -3.29 -0.35 24.89
C ASP A 113 -4.25 -0.60 26.06
N ARG A 114 -5.31 -1.40 25.90
CA ARG A 114 -6.18 -1.81 27.02
C ARG A 114 -5.76 -3.10 27.74
N TRP A 115 -4.83 -3.86 27.17
CA TRP A 115 -4.36 -5.15 27.71
C TRP A 115 -2.89 -5.12 28.13
N VAL A 116 -2.35 -3.91 28.38
CA VAL A 116 -1.03 -3.70 29.02
C VAL A 116 -1.25 -3.09 30.39
#